data_AF-A0A3C0ARP8-F1
#
_entry.id   AF-A0A3C0ARP8-F1
#
_cell.length_a   1.000
_cell.length_b   1.000
_cell.length_c   1.000
_cell.angle_alpha   90.00
_cell.angle_beta   90.00
_cell.angle_gamma   90.00
#
_symmetry.space_group_name_H-M   'P 1'
#
loop_
_entity.id
_entity.type
_entity.pdbx_description
1 polymer ?
#
loop_
_entity_poly.entity_id
_entity_poly.type
_entity_poly.pdbx_seq_one_letter_code
_entity_poly.pdbx_strand_id
1 'polypeptide(L)' 'REPLGCTLKVVTGDVEQILVIPAGGSYQASSDPRVIVPTGDATSIQSLVLNWPDGSREEWNDLPIQAELTLIQGTGH' A
#
# COMPACT_ATOMS: atom_id res chain seq x y z
N ARG A 1 -13.24 -15.24 12.29
CA ARG A 1 -12.61 -14.97 10.98
C ARG A 1 -11.63 -13.84 11.22
N GLU A 2 -10.35 -14.14 11.28
CA GLU A 2 -9.31 -13.14 11.57
C GLU A 2 -9.18 -12.21 10.37
N PRO A 3 -9.18 -10.87 10.55
CA PRO A 3 -8.90 -9.96 9.47
C PRO A 3 -7.40 -10.05 9.15
N LEU A 4 -7.07 -10.85 8.14
CA LEU A 4 -5.74 -10.86 7.55
C LEU A 4 -5.51 -9.47 6.91
N GLY A 5 -4.35 -8.88 7.15
CA GLY A 5 -4.03 -7.50 6.83
C GLY A 5 -4.14 -7.10 5.35
N CYS A 6 -3.96 -5.80 5.06
CA CYS A 6 -3.98 -5.31 3.68
C CYS A 6 -2.78 -5.85 2.90
N THR A 7 -2.95 -6.13 1.61
CA THR A 7 -1.81 -6.48 0.72
C THR A 7 -1.57 -5.36 -0.26
N LEU A 8 -0.37 -4.78 -0.22
CA LEU A 8 0.09 -3.72 -1.10
C LEU A 8 1.03 -4.30 -2.15
N LYS A 9 0.72 -4.10 -3.42
CA LYS A 9 1.59 -4.40 -4.56
C LYS A 9 2.06 -3.09 -5.16
N VAL A 10 3.37 -2.95 -5.36
CA VAL A 10 3.99 -1.75 -5.93
C VAL A 10 4.88 -2.14 -7.09
N VAL A 11 4.77 -1.40 -8.19
CA VAL A 11 5.59 -1.55 -9.39
C VAL A 11 6.34 -0.25 -9.64
N THR A 12 7.67 -0.32 -9.58
CA THR A 12 8.60 0.80 -9.81
C THR A 12 9.66 0.37 -10.81
N GLY A 13 9.69 0.99 -11.99
CA GLY A 13 10.61 0.56 -13.05
C GLY A 13 10.36 -0.90 -13.46
N ASP A 14 11.40 -1.71 -13.40
CA ASP A 14 11.38 -3.15 -13.64
C ASP A 14 11.16 -3.97 -12.35
N VAL A 15 10.91 -3.31 -11.21
CA VAL A 15 10.80 -3.95 -9.89
C VAL A 15 9.33 -4.03 -9.49
N GLU A 16 8.87 -5.25 -9.20
CA GLU A 16 7.59 -5.50 -8.54
C GLU A 16 7.83 -5.98 -7.09
N GLN A 17 7.11 -5.37 -6.16
CA GLN A 17 7.18 -5.70 -4.73
C GLN A 17 5.78 -5.93 -4.17
N ILE A 18 5.63 -6.94 -3.32
CA ILE A 18 4.39 -7.22 -2.61
C ILE A 18 4.69 -7.15 -1.11
N LEU A 19 3.97 -6.28 -0.41
CA LEU A 19 4.11 -6.02 1.01
C LEU A 19 2.78 -6.33 1.71
N VAL A 20 2.84 -7.03 2.84
CA VAL A 20 1.67 -7.30 3.67
C VAL A 20 1.67 -6.30 4.82
N ILE A 21 0.62 -5.49 4.89
CA ILE A 21 0.39 -4.50 5.94
C ILE A 21 -0.36 -5.23 7.06
N PRO A 22 0.26 -5.51 8.22
CA PRO A 22 -0.43 -6.20 9.29
C PRO A 22 -1.64 -5.38 9.77
N ALA A 23 -2.83 -5.99 9.81
CA ALA A 23 -3.98 -5.38 10.46
C ALA A 23 -3.71 -5.36 11.97
N GLY A 24 -3.47 -4.18 12.53
CA GLY A 24 -3.35 -3.99 13.98
C GLY A 24 -4.64 -4.41 14.66
N GLY A 25 -4.64 -5.56 15.32
CA GLY A 25 -5.79 -6.08 16.03
C GLY A 25 -6.01 -5.34 17.35
N SER A 26 -7.21 -4.80 17.53
CA SER A 26 -7.91 -4.49 18.80
C SER A 26 -8.11 -3.01 19.15
N TYR A 27 -9.34 -2.72 19.59
CA TYR A 27 -9.86 -1.50 20.20
C TYR A 27 -8.78 -0.72 20.98
N GLN A 28 -8.47 0.51 20.55
CA GLN A 28 -7.38 1.42 21.01
C GLN A 28 -5.98 1.27 20.41
N ALA A 29 -5.69 0.30 19.52
CA ALA A 29 -4.38 0.24 18.87
C ALA A 29 -4.29 1.26 17.73
N SER A 30 -3.64 2.39 18.00
CA SER A 30 -3.08 3.30 17.00
C SER A 30 -1.89 2.61 16.30
N SER A 31 -2.15 1.54 15.56
CA SER A 31 -1.15 0.95 14.66
C SER A 31 -1.07 1.83 13.43
N ASP A 32 -0.05 2.67 13.40
CA ASP A 32 0.38 3.41 12.23
C ASP A 32 0.68 2.42 11.08
N PRO A 33 -0.16 2.32 10.03
CA PRO A 33 -0.03 1.31 8.98
C PRO A 33 1.02 1.73 7.94
N ARG A 34 2.17 2.24 8.41
CA ARG A 34 3.24 2.69 7.52
C ARG A 34 4.00 1.50 6.96
N VAL A 35 4.25 1.57 5.66
CA VAL A 35 5.08 0.61 4.93
C VAL A 35 6.16 1.40 4.22
N ILE A 36 7.40 0.94 4.35
CA ILE A 36 8.52 1.50 3.61
C ILE A 36 8.67 0.70 2.33
N VAL A 37 8.54 1.37 1.19
CA VAL A 37 8.75 0.79 -0.14
C VAL A 37 10.10 1.28 -0.66
N PRO A 38 11.11 0.40 -0.79
CA PRO A 38 12.39 0.81 -1.33
C PRO A 38 12.28 0.96 -2.85
N THR A 39 12.37 2.20 -3.33
CA THR A 39 12.18 2.56 -4.73
C THR A 39 13.48 2.61 -5.55
N GLY A 40 14.64 2.50 -4.92
CA GLY A 40 15.94 2.61 -5.59
C GLY A 40 16.09 3.92 -6.37
N ASP A 41 16.54 3.83 -7.62
CA ASP A 41 16.66 4.96 -8.56
C ASP A 41 15.37 5.30 -9.31
N ALA A 42 14.25 4.62 -9.02
CA ALA A 42 12.97 4.96 -9.64
C ALA A 42 12.50 6.35 -9.21
N THR A 43 11.91 7.10 -10.15
CA THR A 43 11.36 8.44 -9.91
C THR A 43 9.82 8.47 -9.84
N SER A 44 9.17 7.42 -10.35
CA SER A 44 7.72 7.21 -10.24
C SER A 44 7.37 5.77 -9.91
N ILE A 45 6.21 5.61 -9.26
CA ILE A 45 5.51 4.34 -9.07
C ILE A 45 4.56 4.20 -10.26
N GLN A 46 4.79 3.19 -11.09
CA GLN A 46 3.98 2.94 -12.27
C GLN A 46 2.60 2.43 -11.88
N SER A 47 2.56 1.51 -10.91
CA SER A 47 1.32 0.92 -10.41
C SER A 47 1.42 0.62 -8.93
N LEU A 48 0.38 0.96 -8.20
CA LEU A 48 0.21 0.69 -6.79
C LEU A 48 -1.17 0.09 -6.59
N VAL A 49 -1.25 -1.16 -6.15
CA VAL A 49 -2.50 -1.88 -5.92
C VAL A 49 -2.60 -2.22 -4.45
N LEU A 50 -3.67 -1.77 -3.79
CA LEU A 50 -3.97 -2.09 -2.41
C LEU A 50 -5.20 -2.98 -2.34
N ASN A 51 -5.06 -4.14 -1.70
CA ASN A 51 -6.17 -5.02 -1.37
C ASN A 51 -6.53 -4.82 0.10
N TRP A 52 -7.75 -4.35 0.34
CA TRP A 52 -8.30 -4.09 1.66
C TRP A 52 -8.79 -5.39 2.32
N PRO A 53 -8.82 -5.46 3.65
CA PRO A 53 -9.31 -6.63 4.38
C PRO A 53 -10.81 -6.88 4.18
N ASP A 54 -11.58 -5.87 3.75
CA ASP A 54 -13.00 -6.04 3.41
C ASP A 54 -13.19 -6.72 2.04
N GLY A 55 -12.12 -6.88 1.25
CA GLY A 55 -12.12 -7.44 -0.09
C GLY A 55 -12.16 -6.40 -1.20
N SER A 56 -12.29 -5.11 -0.87
CA SER A 56 -12.13 -4.05 -1.86
C SER A 56 -10.69 -4.00 -2.38
N ARG A 57 -10.53 -3.69 -3.66
CA ARG A 57 -9.24 -3.45 -4.30
C ARG A 57 -9.23 -2.03 -4.82
N GLU A 58 -8.14 -1.33 -4.59
CA GLU A 58 -7.89 -0.01 -5.16
C GLU A 58 -6.55 0.01 -5.90
N GLU A 59 -6.50 0.82 -6.94
CA GLU A 59 -5.30 1.01 -7.74
C GLU A 59 -5.01 2.49 -7.97
N TRP A 60 -3.72 2.82 -7.94
CA TRP A 60 -3.18 4.13 -8.32
C TRP A 60 -2.04 3.91 -9.30
N ASN A 61 -1.95 4.76 -10.31
CA ASN A 61 -0.92 4.68 -11.35
C ASN A 61 -0.22 6.03 -11.49
N ASP A 62 1.00 6.02 -12.02
CA ASP A 62 1.83 7.21 -12.29
C ASP A 62 2.00 8.14 -11.06
N LEU A 63 2.24 7.55 -9.89
CA LEU A 63 2.45 8.32 -8.67
C LEU A 63 3.92 8.79 -8.58
N PRO A 64 4.19 10.04 -8.19
CA PRO A 64 5.56 10.49 -7.96
C PRO A 64 6.16 9.79 -6.74
N ILE A 65 7.45 9.43 -6.80
CA ILE A 65 8.17 8.95 -5.63
C ILE A 65 8.52 10.15 -4.74
N GLN A 66 8.08 10.08 -3.49
CA GLN A 66 8.27 11.12 -2.48
C GLN A 66 8.44 10.49 -1.10
N ALA A 67 8.90 11.27 -0.13
CA ALA A 67 9.26 10.77 1.21
C ALA A 67 8.07 10.17 1.98
N GLU A 68 6.85 10.66 1.74
CA GLU A 68 5.62 10.14 2.34
C GLU A 68 4.48 10.18 1.32
N LEU A 69 3.81 9.03 1.15
CA LEU A 69 2.60 8.91 0.34
C LEU A 69 1.49 8.35 1.23
N THR A 70 0.41 9.12 1.38
CA THR A 70 -0.76 8.71 2.15
C THR A 70 -1.85 8.22 1.21
N LEU A 71 -2.18 6.94 1.31
CA LEU A 71 -3.26 6.32 0.56
C LEU A 71 -4.51 6.28 1.43
N ILE A 72 -5.61 6.82 0.91
CA ILE A 72 -6.89 6.88 1.62
C ILE A 72 -7.87 5.97 0.90
N GLN A 73 -8.56 5.12 1.65
CA GLN A 73 -9.59 4.24 1.08
C GLN A 73 -10.67 5.06 0.36
N GLY A 74 -11.02 4.65 -0.86
CA GLY A 74 -11.99 5.32 -1.74
C GLY A 74 -11.39 6.43 -2.61
N THR A 75 -10.07 6.58 -2.65
CA THR A 75 -9.37 7.54 -3.53
C THR A 75 -8.73 6.89 -4.76
N GLY A 76 -8.59 5.56 -4.75
CA GLY A 76 -8.20 4.79 -5.92
C GLY A 76 -9.39 4.58 -6.85
N HIS A 77 -9.11 4.12 -8.07
CA HIS A 77 -10.13 3.77 -9.07
C HIS A 77 -10.30 2.27 -9.22
#